data_AF-A0A9P7GIF1-F1
#
_entry.id   AF-A0A9P7GIF1-F1
#
_cell.length_a   1.000
_cell.length_b   1.000
_cell.length_c   1.000
_cell.angle_alpha   90.00
_cell.angle_beta   90.00
_cell.angle_gamma   90.00
#
_symmetry.space_group_name_H-M   'P 1'
#
loop_
_entity.id
_entity.type
_entity.pdbx_description
1 polymer ?
#
loop_
_entity_poly.entity_id
_entity_poly.type
_entity_poly.pdbx_seq_one_letter_code
_entity_poly.pdbx_strand_id
1 'polypeptide(L)'
;MALHYIVQGHRFDIVENLGCRPAIYTSVQSILLIWVLPLLISALTFIYAGMFDLLIIPSDVADFHSLALALRHFFKRRITFARHLQNSNSALTTSRYIRLICMAIVQMFWGLFTTIINVWFTCRNGLRPWTSWADVHSNFSRVAVFPTRFIPPSILHWTYFTRWIIPVSSVLFFAFFSFGEEAMKEYRSCIQWVARNVLRRKDTMTDKKMLLPSFIRYVYFRSLPAQALTVGVFQQTCFL
;
A
#
# COMPACT_ATOMS: atom_id res chain seq x y z
N MET A 1 -1.97 -7.39 21.64
CA MET A 1 -2.73 -8.42 22.39
C MET A 1 -2.63 -8.23 23.90
N ALA A 2 -1.43 -8.07 24.49
CA ALA A 2 -1.30 -7.81 25.93
C ALA A 2 -2.12 -6.61 26.42
N LEU A 3 -2.05 -5.47 25.71
CA LEU A 3 -2.79 -4.26 26.08
C LEU A 3 -4.32 -4.41 25.96
N HIS A 4 -4.78 -5.27 25.06
CA HIS A 4 -6.22 -5.54 24.89
C HIS A 4 -6.80 -6.25 26.11
N TYR A 5 -5.99 -7.07 26.80
CA TYR A 5 -6.41 -7.79 28.00
C TYR A 5 -6.87 -6.84 29.11
N ILE A 6 -6.19 -5.69 29.27
CA ILE A 6 -6.50 -4.69 30.31
C ILE A 6 -7.93 -4.13 30.20
N VAL A 7 -8.45 -4.07 28.97
CA VAL A 7 -9.73 -3.43 28.63
C VAL A 7 -10.77 -4.45 28.18
N GLN A 8 -10.47 -5.74 28.35
CA GLN A 8 -11.35 -6.83 27.96
C GLN A 8 -12.19 -7.27 29.17
N GLY A 9 -13.50 -7.05 29.11
CA GLY A 9 -14.38 -7.39 30.25
C GLY A 9 -14.63 -8.90 30.40
N HIS A 10 -14.72 -9.62 29.28
CA HIS A 10 -14.92 -11.08 29.27
C HIS A 10 -14.33 -11.72 28.01
N ARG A 11 -14.35 -13.05 27.94
CA ARG A 11 -13.54 -13.82 26.99
C ARG A 11 -13.84 -13.48 25.52
N PHE A 12 -15.09 -13.56 25.10
CA PHE A 12 -15.57 -13.13 23.78
C PHE A 12 -17.09 -13.11 23.72
N ASP A 13 -17.63 -12.37 22.75
CA ASP A 13 -19.03 -12.42 22.35
C ASP A 13 -19.19 -13.31 21.11
N ILE A 14 -20.30 -14.04 21.04
CA ILE A 14 -20.76 -14.71 19.81
C ILE A 14 -22.01 -13.99 19.35
N VAL A 15 -21.97 -13.43 18.15
CA VAL A 15 -23.15 -12.85 17.49
C VAL A 15 -23.64 -13.85 16.44
N GLU A 16 -24.93 -14.20 16.50
CA GLU A 16 -25.57 -15.08 15.53
C GLU A 16 -25.34 -14.57 14.09
N ASN A 17 -25.05 -15.48 13.14
CA ASN A 17 -24.68 -15.21 11.73
C ASN A 17 -23.35 -14.45 11.48
N LEU A 18 -22.75 -13.84 12.50
CA LEU A 18 -21.53 -13.03 12.39
C LEU A 18 -20.29 -13.70 12.99
N GLY A 19 -20.48 -14.57 13.99
CA GLY A 19 -19.41 -15.34 14.64
C GLY A 19 -18.86 -14.69 15.90
N CYS A 20 -17.61 -14.99 16.24
CA CYS A 20 -16.96 -14.49 17.45
C CYS A 20 -16.41 -13.07 17.27
N ARG A 21 -16.49 -12.27 18.33
CA ARG A 21 -15.85 -10.95 18.41
C ARG A 21 -15.29 -10.72 19.81
N PRO A 22 -14.20 -9.95 19.94
CA PRO A 22 -13.65 -9.59 21.25
C PRO A 22 -14.64 -8.70 22.00
N ALA A 23 -14.76 -8.91 23.31
CA ALA A 23 -15.57 -8.07 24.18
C ALA A 23 -14.72 -6.94 24.76
N ILE A 24 -14.91 -5.74 24.22
CA ILE A 24 -14.18 -4.54 24.66
C ILE A 24 -15.07 -3.79 25.66
N TYR A 25 -14.53 -3.51 26.84
CA TYR A 25 -15.19 -2.66 27.82
C TYR A 25 -15.07 -1.20 27.39
N THR A 26 -16.18 -0.55 27.04
CA THR A 26 -16.22 0.82 26.49
C THR A 26 -15.98 1.86 27.59
N SER A 27 -14.71 2.03 27.98
CA SER A 27 -14.24 3.05 28.91
C SER A 27 -13.22 4.00 28.29
N VAL A 28 -12.88 5.08 28.99
CA VAL A 28 -11.82 6.02 28.57
C VAL A 28 -10.49 5.31 28.32
N GLN A 29 -10.13 4.37 29.20
CA GLN A 29 -8.92 3.56 29.08
C GLN A 29 -8.92 2.73 27.80
N SER A 30 -10.07 2.18 27.39
CA SER A 30 -10.18 1.43 26.13
C SER A 30 -9.88 2.29 24.91
N ILE A 31 -10.34 3.54 24.92
CA ILE A 31 -10.09 4.50 23.83
C ILE A 31 -8.62 4.86 23.79
N LEU A 32 -8.03 5.21 24.94
CA LEU A 32 -6.62 5.59 25.02
C LEU A 32 -5.69 4.45 24.57
N LEU A 33 -5.96 3.23 25.03
CA LEU A 33 -5.08 2.09 24.79
C LEU A 33 -5.25 1.48 23.40
N ILE A 34 -6.48 1.33 22.91
CA ILE A 34 -6.73 0.66 21.62
C ILE A 34 -6.59 1.64 20.44
N TRP A 35 -6.94 2.91 20.62
CA TRP A 35 -7.13 3.83 19.49
C TRP A 35 -6.12 4.96 19.50
N VAL A 36 -5.96 5.62 20.64
CA VAL A 36 -5.03 6.76 20.74
C VAL A 36 -3.59 6.26 20.70
N LEU A 37 -3.25 5.16 21.37
CA LEU A 37 -1.87 4.68 21.40
C LEU A 37 -1.32 4.32 19.99
N PRO A 38 -2.01 3.56 19.12
CA PRO A 38 -1.52 3.32 17.76
C PRO A 38 -1.41 4.59 16.93
N LEU A 39 -2.37 5.52 17.06
CA LEU A 39 -2.32 6.82 16.39
C LEU A 39 -1.13 7.65 16.90
N LEU A 40 -0.88 7.65 18.20
CA LEU A 40 0.21 8.38 18.83
C LEU A 40 1.57 7.79 18.43
N ILE A 41 1.73 6.47 18.40
CA ILE A 41 2.95 5.82 17.89
C ILE A 41 3.15 6.18 16.41
N SER A 42 2.09 6.15 15.60
CA SER A 42 2.20 6.54 14.19
C SER A 42 2.62 8.02 14.05
N ALA A 43 2.00 8.92 14.82
CA ALA A 43 2.32 10.34 14.84
C ALA A 43 3.77 10.57 15.31
N LEU A 44 4.23 9.89 16.37
CA LEU A 44 5.60 9.95 16.83
C LEU A 44 6.59 9.47 15.75
N THR A 45 6.29 8.41 15.01
CA THR A 45 7.17 7.99 13.90
C THR A 45 7.22 9.02 12.76
N PHE A 46 6.11 9.70 12.47
CA PHE A 46 6.11 10.83 11.52
C PHE A 46 6.89 12.03 12.06
N ILE A 47 6.75 12.33 13.35
CA ILE A 47 7.49 13.37 14.04
C ILE A 47 8.97 13.02 14.00
N TYR A 48 9.45 11.87 14.48
CA TYR A 48 10.88 11.53 14.38
C TYR A 48 11.43 11.54 12.94
N ALA A 49 10.61 11.22 11.93
CA ALA A 49 11.01 11.32 10.53
C ALA A 49 11.09 12.77 10.00
N GLY A 50 10.31 13.71 10.56
CA GLY A 50 10.26 15.13 10.19
C GLY A 50 10.94 16.11 11.17
N MET A 51 11.15 15.71 12.42
CA MET A 51 11.69 16.44 13.58
C MET A 51 13.21 16.26 13.67
N PHE A 52 13.87 16.20 12.51
CA PHE A 52 15.18 16.83 12.38
C PHE A 52 15.04 18.26 11.81
N ASP A 53 13.92 18.57 11.15
CA ASP A 53 13.67 19.88 10.53
C ASP A 53 12.65 20.73 11.34
N LEU A 54 11.93 20.14 12.31
CA LEU A 54 10.88 20.76 13.13
C LEU A 54 11.33 21.09 14.57
N LEU A 55 12.52 21.70 14.74
CA LEU A 55 12.83 22.45 15.96
C LEU A 55 12.27 23.90 15.89
N ILE A 56 11.66 24.29 14.75
CA ILE A 56 11.36 25.68 14.40
C ILE A 56 9.92 25.84 13.88
N ILE A 57 8.84 25.40 14.53
CA ILE A 57 7.49 25.97 14.22
C ILE A 57 6.63 26.07 15.49
N PRO A 58 6.12 27.28 15.84
CA PRO A 58 5.25 27.51 16.99
C PRO A 58 3.79 27.01 16.80
N SER A 59 3.12 26.90 17.93
CA SER A 59 2.00 26.03 18.32
C SER A 59 0.63 26.23 17.68
N ASP A 60 0.44 27.19 16.76
CA ASP A 60 -0.91 27.75 16.57
C ASP A 60 -1.58 27.41 15.22
N VAL A 61 -0.99 26.51 14.42
CA VAL A 61 -1.55 26.09 13.11
C VAL A 61 -1.31 24.58 12.80
N ALA A 62 -1.34 23.73 13.82
CA ALA A 62 -0.72 22.39 13.81
C ALA A 62 -1.53 21.22 13.21
N ASP A 63 -2.84 21.34 13.03
CA ASP A 63 -3.67 20.12 12.98
C ASP A 63 -3.84 19.47 11.59
N PHE A 64 -3.47 20.14 10.49
CA PHE A 64 -3.61 19.55 9.14
C PHE A 64 -2.39 19.73 8.21
N HIS A 65 -1.53 20.73 8.45
CA HIS A 65 -0.37 21.00 7.59
C HIS A 65 0.84 20.08 7.92
N SER A 66 0.91 19.55 9.14
CA SER A 66 1.98 18.65 9.59
C SER A 66 1.96 17.30 8.84
N LEU A 67 0.78 16.75 8.54
CA LEU A 67 0.65 15.49 7.80
C LEU A 67 1.11 15.64 6.34
N ALA A 68 0.70 16.73 5.67
CA ALA A 68 1.10 17.00 4.29
C ALA A 68 2.61 17.26 4.17
N LEU A 69 3.20 17.94 5.16
CA LEU A 69 4.65 18.21 5.20
C LEU A 69 5.46 16.95 5.53
N ALA A 70 5.04 16.17 6.52
CA ALA A 70 5.69 14.90 6.87
C ALA A 70 5.64 13.90 5.70
N LEU A 71 4.50 13.79 5.02
CA LEU A 71 4.39 13.01 3.79
C LEU A 71 5.35 13.55 2.74
N ARG A 72 5.34 14.86 2.42
CA ARG A 72 6.24 15.47 1.42
C ARG A 72 7.72 15.21 1.71
N HIS A 73 8.16 15.32 2.96
CA HIS A 73 9.54 15.05 3.35
C HIS A 73 9.88 13.56 3.24
N PHE A 74 8.98 12.68 3.66
CA PHE A 74 9.11 11.24 3.47
C PHE A 74 9.21 10.87 1.98
N PHE A 75 8.33 11.42 1.14
CA PHE A 75 8.36 11.27 -0.32
C PHE A 75 9.68 11.77 -0.91
N LYS A 76 10.13 12.97 -0.54
CA LYS A 76 11.35 13.58 -1.07
C LYS A 76 12.59 12.77 -0.71
N ARG A 77 12.74 12.35 0.57
CA ARG A 77 13.88 11.53 1.01
C ARG A 77 13.85 10.13 0.38
N ARG A 78 12.68 9.51 0.26
CA ARG A 78 12.55 8.17 -0.33
C ARG A 78 12.69 8.16 -1.86
N ILE A 79 12.26 9.21 -2.58
CA ILE A 79 12.52 9.38 -4.02
C ILE A 79 14.02 9.59 -4.27
N THR A 80 14.71 10.40 -3.45
CA THR A 80 16.17 10.58 -3.55
C THR A 80 16.91 9.27 -3.30
N PHE A 81 16.47 8.48 -2.32
CA PHE A 81 17.03 7.14 -2.04
C PHE A 81 16.71 6.14 -3.16
N ALA A 82 15.49 6.14 -3.69
CA ALA A 82 15.10 5.31 -4.83
C ALA A 82 15.90 5.64 -6.10
N ARG A 83 16.19 6.93 -6.34
CA ARG A 83 17.04 7.37 -7.45
C ARG A 83 18.49 6.87 -7.30
N HIS A 84 19.02 6.84 -6.08
CA HIS A 84 20.35 6.26 -5.82
C HIS A 84 20.36 4.72 -6.00
N LEU A 85 19.27 4.03 -5.62
CA LEU A 85 19.14 2.58 -5.84
C LEU A 85 18.97 2.21 -7.33
N GLN A 86 18.31 3.05 -8.13
CA GLN A 86 18.23 2.86 -9.58
C GLN A 86 19.60 2.96 -10.26
N ASN A 87 20.43 3.91 -9.80
CA ASN A 87 21.82 4.01 -10.25
C ASN A 87 22.67 2.79 -9.84
N SER A 88 22.20 1.99 -8.88
CA SER A 88 22.91 0.84 -8.31
C SER A 88 22.45 -0.51 -8.88
N ASN A 89 21.78 -0.56 -10.04
CA ASN A 89 21.25 -1.80 -10.63
C ASN A 89 20.32 -2.60 -9.67
N SER A 90 19.59 -1.90 -8.79
CA SER A 90 18.66 -2.55 -7.88
C SER A 90 17.43 -3.08 -8.65
N ALA A 91 16.97 -4.29 -8.32
CA ALA A 91 15.80 -4.96 -8.90
C ALA A 91 14.45 -4.25 -8.69
N LEU A 92 14.46 -2.99 -8.22
CA LEU A 92 13.28 -2.20 -7.91
C LEU A 92 13.00 -1.19 -9.02
N THR A 93 12.12 -1.56 -9.96
CA THR A 93 11.66 -0.64 -11.02
C THR A 93 10.89 0.55 -10.45
N THR A 94 11.01 1.73 -11.08
CA THR A 94 10.29 2.96 -10.68
C THR A 94 8.78 2.74 -10.53
N SER A 95 8.21 1.98 -11.47
CA SER A 95 6.77 1.67 -11.50
C SER A 95 6.31 0.83 -10.31
N ARG A 96 7.12 -0.13 -9.84
CA ARG A 96 6.83 -0.90 -8.62
C ARG A 96 6.83 0.00 -7.39
N TYR A 97 7.81 0.90 -7.31
CA TYR A 97 7.97 1.80 -6.19
C TYR A 97 6.81 2.80 -6.07
N ILE A 98 6.42 3.47 -7.16
CA ILE A 98 5.30 4.42 -7.15
C ILE A 98 4.00 3.73 -6.70
N ARG A 99 3.74 2.52 -7.21
CA ARG A 99 2.54 1.75 -6.87
C ARG A 99 2.47 1.36 -5.39
N LEU A 100 3.60 0.95 -4.81
CA LEU A 100 3.72 0.67 -3.39
C LEU A 100 3.39 1.90 -2.54
N ILE A 101 3.83 3.08 -2.96
CA ILE A 101 3.55 4.28 -2.19
C ILE A 101 2.09 4.74 -2.35
N CYS A 102 1.54 4.71 -3.57
CA CYS A 102 0.12 5.01 -3.78
C CYS A 102 -0.76 4.10 -2.93
N MET A 103 -0.45 2.80 -2.89
CA MET A 103 -1.13 1.84 -2.03
C MET A 103 -1.01 2.24 -0.55
N ALA A 104 0.19 2.58 -0.07
CA ALA A 104 0.41 2.98 1.31
C ALA A 104 -0.39 4.23 1.71
N ILE A 105 -0.44 5.24 0.83
CA ILE A 105 -1.25 6.45 1.04
C ILE A 105 -2.73 6.09 1.14
N VAL A 106 -3.24 5.30 0.18
CA VAL A 106 -4.65 4.93 0.15
C VAL A 106 -5.03 4.10 1.38
N GLN A 107 -4.17 3.16 1.79
CA GLN A 107 -4.37 2.38 3.02
C GLN A 107 -4.31 3.25 4.27
N MET A 108 -3.45 4.27 4.32
CA MET A 108 -3.44 5.24 5.43
C MET A 108 -4.76 6.01 5.53
N PHE A 109 -5.28 6.55 4.41
CA PHE A 109 -6.56 7.26 4.41
C PHE A 109 -7.72 6.33 4.77
N TRP A 110 -7.74 5.12 4.21
CA TRP A 110 -8.74 4.10 4.52
C TRP A 110 -8.71 3.70 6.00
N GLY A 111 -7.52 3.45 6.54
CA GLY A 111 -7.31 3.12 7.96
C GLY A 111 -7.72 4.27 8.89
N LEU A 112 -7.35 5.50 8.56
CA LEU A 112 -7.75 6.68 9.34
C LEU A 112 -9.26 6.88 9.34
N PHE A 113 -9.89 6.82 8.16
CA PHE A 113 -11.33 6.96 8.00
C PHE A 113 -12.10 5.91 8.81
N THR A 114 -11.73 4.64 8.68
CA THR A 114 -12.37 3.54 9.40
C THR A 114 -12.18 3.65 10.91
N THR A 115 -11.01 4.11 11.37
CA THR A 115 -10.73 4.37 12.78
C THR A 115 -11.59 5.50 13.33
N ILE A 116 -11.68 6.64 12.65
CA ILE A 116 -12.49 7.79 13.12
C ILE A 116 -13.96 7.39 13.30
N ILE A 117 -14.56 6.74 12.30
CA ILE A 117 -15.97 6.34 12.37
C ILE A 117 -16.18 5.31 13.49
N ASN A 118 -15.23 4.39 13.68
CA ASN A 118 -15.37 3.37 14.70
C ASN A 118 -15.24 3.97 16.13
N VAL A 119 -14.37 4.98 16.35
CA VAL A 119 -14.32 5.71 17.64
C VAL A 119 -15.65 6.39 17.88
N TRP A 120 -16.13 7.13 16.88
CA TRP A 120 -17.40 7.85 16.96
C TRP A 120 -18.56 6.91 17.31
N PHE A 121 -18.66 5.77 16.64
CA PHE A 121 -19.69 4.77 16.93
C PHE A 121 -19.54 4.16 18.32
N THR A 122 -18.32 3.98 18.81
CA THR A 122 -18.06 3.44 20.16
C THR A 122 -18.47 4.42 21.24
N CYS A 123 -18.24 5.72 21.05
CA CYS A 123 -18.51 6.77 22.04
C CYS A 123 -19.97 7.23 22.10
N ARG A 124 -20.77 6.97 21.05
CA ARG A 124 -22.16 7.49 20.92
C ARG A 124 -23.11 7.13 22.07
N ASN A 125 -22.86 6.01 22.75
CA ASN A 125 -23.71 5.49 23.84
C ASN A 125 -23.20 5.87 25.23
N GLY A 126 -22.19 6.75 25.31
CA GLY A 126 -21.51 7.10 26.56
C GLY A 126 -20.44 6.10 26.97
N LEU A 127 -19.53 6.56 27.83
CA LEU A 127 -18.43 5.76 28.35
C LEU A 127 -18.76 5.26 29.75
N ARG A 128 -18.42 4.02 30.03
CA ARG A 128 -18.55 3.43 31.36
C ARG A 128 -17.29 3.76 32.18
N PRO A 129 -17.43 4.09 33.48
CA PRO A 129 -16.28 4.29 34.33
C PRO A 129 -15.50 2.97 34.45
N TRP A 130 -14.18 3.08 34.47
CA TRP A 130 -13.28 1.97 34.77
C TRP A 130 -12.81 2.19 36.21
N THR A 131 -13.31 1.38 37.13
CA THR A 131 -13.15 1.57 38.58
C THR A 131 -11.96 0.79 39.10
N SER A 132 -11.99 -0.55 38.98
CA SER A 132 -10.96 -1.46 39.45
C SER A 132 -10.78 -2.63 38.50
N TRP A 133 -9.60 -3.26 38.56
CA TRP A 133 -9.32 -4.48 37.80
C TRP A 133 -10.32 -5.60 38.09
N ALA A 134 -10.66 -5.79 39.37
CA ALA A 134 -11.57 -6.83 39.82
C ALA A 134 -13.00 -6.63 39.31
N ASP A 135 -13.48 -5.38 39.20
CA ASP A 135 -14.81 -5.07 38.68
C ASP A 135 -14.92 -5.41 37.19
N VAL A 136 -13.96 -4.93 36.38
CA VAL A 136 -13.94 -5.15 34.93
C VAL A 136 -13.76 -6.63 34.58
N HIS A 137 -12.99 -7.38 35.37
CA HIS A 137 -12.69 -8.80 35.13
C HIS A 137 -13.50 -9.76 36.02
N SER A 138 -14.54 -9.27 36.70
CA SER A 138 -15.32 -10.05 37.68
C SER A 138 -15.96 -11.34 37.11
N ASN A 139 -16.11 -11.44 35.79
CA ASN A 139 -16.64 -12.62 35.09
C ASN A 139 -15.89 -12.91 33.78
N PHE A 140 -14.55 -12.89 33.83
CA PHE A 140 -13.74 -12.94 32.62
C PHE A 140 -13.97 -14.20 31.75
N SER A 141 -14.19 -15.37 32.35
CA SER A 141 -14.39 -16.64 31.63
C SER A 141 -15.74 -16.74 30.90
N ARG A 142 -16.66 -15.79 31.13
CA ARG A 142 -17.99 -15.79 30.52
C ARG A 142 -17.91 -15.61 29.01
N VAL A 143 -18.70 -16.41 28.29
CA VAL A 143 -18.95 -16.24 26.86
C VAL A 143 -20.39 -15.77 26.69
N ALA A 144 -20.57 -14.58 26.10
CA ALA A 144 -21.90 -14.03 25.86
C ALA A 144 -22.36 -14.40 24.44
N VAL A 145 -23.60 -14.87 24.30
CA VAL A 145 -24.21 -15.19 23.00
C VAL A 145 -25.36 -14.23 22.76
N PHE A 146 -25.32 -13.52 21.65
CA PHE A 146 -26.33 -12.52 21.27
C PHE A 146 -27.07 -12.97 20.01
N PRO A 147 -28.35 -13.37 20.13
CA PRO A 147 -29.20 -13.62 18.98
C PRO A 147 -29.46 -12.32 18.23
N THR A 148 -29.42 -12.37 16.89
CA THR A 148 -29.58 -11.19 16.03
C THR A 148 -30.89 -10.45 16.25
N ARG A 149 -31.95 -11.17 16.62
CA ARG A 149 -33.28 -10.61 16.90
C ARG A 149 -33.31 -9.61 18.06
N PHE A 150 -32.42 -9.73 19.03
CA PHE A 150 -32.38 -8.85 20.21
C PHE A 150 -31.40 -7.67 20.06
N ILE A 151 -30.68 -7.60 18.94
CA ILE A 151 -29.72 -6.53 18.68
C ILE A 151 -30.42 -5.41 17.89
N PRO A 152 -30.35 -4.14 18.35
CA PRO A 152 -30.89 -3.02 17.59
C PRO A 152 -30.32 -2.97 16.16
N PRO A 153 -31.14 -2.66 15.14
CA PRO A 153 -30.71 -2.69 13.73
C PRO A 153 -29.51 -1.77 13.45
N SER A 154 -29.39 -0.65 14.17
CA SER A 154 -28.26 0.27 14.04
C SER A 154 -26.91 -0.34 14.45
N ILE A 155 -26.89 -1.18 15.50
CA ILE A 155 -25.69 -1.88 15.97
C ILE A 155 -25.38 -3.07 15.05
N LEU A 156 -26.42 -3.74 14.56
CA LEU A 156 -26.28 -4.85 13.63
C LEU A 156 -25.65 -4.37 12.31
N HIS A 157 -26.17 -3.30 11.70
CA HIS A 157 -25.61 -2.72 10.48
C HIS A 157 -24.16 -2.27 10.67
N TRP A 158 -23.83 -1.66 11.81
CA TRP A 158 -22.46 -1.31 12.14
C TRP A 158 -21.53 -2.52 12.26
N THR A 159 -22.02 -3.59 12.87
CA THR A 159 -21.26 -4.85 12.99
C THR A 159 -20.99 -5.47 11.62
N TYR A 160 -21.96 -5.43 10.70
CA TYR A 160 -21.72 -5.81 9.31
C TYR A 160 -20.70 -4.89 8.64
N PHE A 161 -20.84 -3.58 8.75
CA PHE A 161 -19.92 -2.60 8.16
C PHE A 161 -18.46 -2.85 8.60
N THR A 162 -18.23 -2.99 9.91
CA THR A 162 -16.90 -3.27 10.46
C THR A 162 -16.31 -4.59 9.98
N ARG A 163 -17.16 -5.60 9.72
CA ARG A 163 -16.71 -6.87 9.15
C ARG A 163 -16.25 -6.73 7.70
N TRP A 164 -16.91 -5.89 6.91
CA TRP A 164 -16.57 -5.61 5.51
C TRP A 164 -15.29 -4.81 5.33
N ILE A 165 -14.79 -4.14 6.38
CA ILE A 165 -13.49 -3.42 6.33
C ILE A 165 -12.36 -4.38 5.90
N ILE A 166 -12.34 -5.61 6.40
CA ILE A 166 -11.28 -6.59 6.09
C ILE A 166 -11.30 -6.99 4.60
N PRO A 167 -12.43 -7.45 4.03
CA PRO A 167 -12.54 -7.68 2.58
C PRO A 167 -12.16 -6.46 1.75
N VAL A 168 -12.64 -5.27 2.08
CA VAL A 168 -12.35 -4.06 1.31
C VAL A 168 -10.85 -3.75 1.32
N SER A 169 -10.19 -3.83 2.48
CA SER A 169 -8.73 -3.65 2.59
C SER A 169 -7.97 -4.68 1.75
N SER A 170 -8.46 -5.93 1.68
CA SER A 170 -7.85 -6.99 0.88
C SER A 170 -8.00 -6.75 -0.63
N VAL A 171 -9.16 -6.29 -1.08
CA VAL A 171 -9.42 -5.92 -2.48
C VAL A 171 -8.56 -4.74 -2.87
N LEU A 172 -8.42 -3.76 -1.98
CA LEU A 172 -7.55 -2.60 -2.18
C LEU A 172 -6.10 -3.03 -2.36
N PHE A 173 -5.59 -3.89 -1.47
CA PHE A 173 -4.26 -4.48 -1.61
C PHE A 173 -4.12 -5.22 -2.95
N PHE A 174 -5.07 -6.10 -3.27
CA PHE A 174 -5.05 -6.89 -4.49
C PHE A 174 -5.02 -6.00 -5.75
N ALA A 175 -5.83 -4.96 -5.80
CA ALA A 175 -5.86 -4.03 -6.94
C ALA A 175 -4.48 -3.38 -7.17
N PHE A 176 -3.80 -2.95 -6.10
CA PHE A 176 -2.46 -2.37 -6.25
C PHE A 176 -1.37 -3.40 -6.54
N PHE A 177 -1.49 -4.68 -6.17
CA PHE A 177 -0.42 -5.65 -6.41
C PHE A 177 -0.58 -6.45 -7.71
N SER A 178 -1.81 -6.83 -8.05
CA SER A 178 -2.12 -7.74 -9.15
C SER A 178 -2.00 -7.08 -10.53
N PHE A 179 -2.32 -5.79 -10.67
CA PHE A 179 -2.30 -5.10 -11.98
C PHE A 179 -0.96 -4.46 -12.35
N GLY A 180 0.14 -4.94 -11.78
CA GLY A 180 1.46 -4.43 -12.12
C GLY A 180 1.94 -4.82 -13.51
N GLU A 181 2.65 -3.94 -14.22
CA GLU A 181 3.23 -4.26 -15.53
C GLU A 181 4.10 -5.51 -15.50
N GLU A 182 5.00 -5.61 -14.52
CA GLU A 182 5.81 -6.82 -14.27
C GLU A 182 4.94 -8.04 -13.95
N ALA A 183 3.91 -7.89 -13.13
CA ALA A 183 3.01 -8.99 -12.77
C ALA A 183 2.21 -9.47 -13.99
N MET A 184 1.72 -8.55 -14.82
CA MET A 184 1.02 -8.85 -16.07
C MET A 184 1.93 -9.51 -17.09
N LYS A 185 3.20 -9.10 -17.17
CA LYS A 185 4.19 -9.75 -18.02
C LYS A 185 4.39 -11.20 -17.59
N GLU A 186 4.58 -11.46 -16.31
CA GLU A 186 4.69 -12.82 -15.77
C GLU A 186 3.40 -13.64 -15.95
N TYR A 187 2.22 -13.04 -15.76
CA TYR A 187 0.95 -13.71 -16.02
C TYR A 187 0.83 -14.10 -17.49
N ARG A 188 1.21 -13.23 -18.42
CA ARG A 188 1.23 -13.53 -19.86
C ARG A 188 2.22 -14.64 -20.18
N SER A 189 3.43 -14.60 -19.62
CA SER A 189 4.44 -15.65 -19.77
C SER A 189 3.93 -17.00 -19.26
N CYS A 190 3.30 -17.02 -18.08
CA CYS A 190 2.70 -18.21 -17.49
C CYS A 190 1.53 -18.74 -18.32
N ILE A 191 0.61 -17.87 -18.77
CA ILE A 191 -0.51 -18.25 -19.64
C ILE A 191 -0.01 -18.81 -20.97
N GLN A 192 1.03 -18.21 -21.56
CA GLN A 192 1.66 -18.72 -22.78
C GLN A 192 2.32 -20.08 -22.55
N TRP A 193 3.04 -20.24 -21.44
CA TRP A 193 3.63 -21.52 -21.05
C TRP A 193 2.57 -22.60 -20.85
N VAL A 194 1.47 -22.30 -20.16
CA VAL A 194 0.33 -23.23 -19.98
C VAL A 194 -0.31 -23.55 -21.34
N ALA A 195 -0.53 -22.55 -22.19
CA ALA A 195 -1.10 -22.76 -23.51
C ALA A 195 -0.24 -23.66 -24.40
N ARG A 196 1.09 -23.52 -24.33
CA ARG A 196 2.06 -24.32 -25.08
C ARG A 196 2.24 -25.73 -24.51
N ASN A 197 2.41 -25.85 -23.19
CA ASN A 197 2.82 -27.10 -22.56
C ASN A 197 1.65 -27.98 -22.12
N VAL A 198 0.57 -27.36 -21.62
CA VAL A 198 -0.61 -28.09 -21.13
C VAL A 198 -1.64 -28.25 -22.25
N LEU A 199 -1.99 -27.15 -22.92
CA LEU A 199 -3.03 -27.16 -23.97
C LEU A 199 -2.48 -27.51 -25.36
N ARG A 200 -1.15 -27.65 -25.52
CA ARG A 200 -0.46 -27.98 -26.79
C ARG A 200 -0.93 -27.14 -27.98
N ARG A 201 -1.31 -25.88 -27.73
CA ARG A 201 -1.74 -24.97 -28.79
C ARG A 201 -0.50 -24.50 -29.55
N LYS A 202 -0.44 -24.75 -30.85
CA LYS A 202 0.64 -24.23 -31.72
C LYS A 202 0.54 -22.70 -31.80
N ASP A 203 1.65 -22.01 -31.58
CA ASP A 203 1.72 -20.55 -31.67
C ASP A 203 1.29 -20.07 -33.06
N THR A 204 0.13 -19.41 -33.18
CA THR A 204 -0.35 -18.81 -34.44
C THR A 204 0.31 -17.46 -34.75
N MET A 205 1.37 -17.07 -34.01
CA MET A 205 1.89 -15.69 -33.99
C MET A 205 3.22 -15.48 -34.74
N THR A 206 3.73 -16.47 -35.46
CA THR A 206 4.93 -16.30 -36.31
C THR A 206 4.60 -16.04 -37.78
N ASP A 207 3.34 -16.11 -38.20
CA ASP A 207 2.99 -15.93 -39.62
C ASP A 207 2.77 -14.45 -40.00
N LYS A 208 2.32 -13.60 -39.07
CA LYS A 208 2.04 -12.18 -39.38
C LYS A 208 3.29 -11.28 -39.43
N LYS A 209 4.42 -11.68 -38.85
CA LYS A 209 5.70 -10.95 -38.99
C LYS A 209 6.46 -11.31 -40.27
N MET A 210 6.06 -12.38 -40.96
CA MET A 210 6.72 -12.87 -42.18
C MET A 210 6.13 -12.26 -43.46
N LEU A 211 5.07 -11.45 -43.36
CA LEU A 211 4.41 -10.77 -44.48
C LEU A 211 4.79 -9.29 -44.62
N LEU A 212 5.99 -8.89 -44.18
CA LEU A 212 6.59 -7.65 -44.70
C LEU A 212 7.45 -8.01 -45.90
N PRO A 213 7.03 -7.68 -47.14
CA PRO A 213 7.83 -7.96 -48.31
C PRO A 213 9.14 -7.17 -48.23
N SER A 214 10.25 -7.90 -48.20
CA SER A 214 11.59 -7.38 -48.40
C SER A 214 11.77 -6.92 -49.84
N PHE A 215 11.22 -5.75 -50.20
CA PHE A 215 11.54 -5.08 -51.45
C PHE A 215 12.02 -3.67 -51.16
N ILE A 216 13.33 -3.53 -50.95
CA ILE A 216 14.16 -2.44 -51.50
C ILE A 216 15.59 -3.02 -51.64
N ARG A 217 15.90 -3.50 -52.83
CA ARG A 217 17.24 -3.73 -53.42
C ARG A 217 16.95 -3.68 -54.93
N TYR A 218 17.33 -2.67 -55.69
CA TYR A 218 18.68 -2.26 -56.10
C TYR A 218 18.54 -0.99 -56.95
N VAL A 219 19.51 -0.06 -56.94
CA VAL A 219 20.13 0.43 -58.19
C VAL A 219 21.60 0.73 -57.92
N TYR A 220 22.46 -0.02 -58.60
CA TYR A 220 23.89 0.25 -58.80
C TYR A 220 24.04 1.48 -59.70
N PHE A 221 24.90 2.44 -59.34
CA PHE A 221 25.43 3.40 -60.32
C PHE A 221 26.96 3.37 -60.27
N ARG A 222 27.52 2.63 -61.23
CA ARG A 222 28.91 2.67 -61.72
C ARG A 222 28.73 3.14 -63.16
N SER A 223 29.32 4.20 -63.71
CA SER A 223 30.70 4.70 -63.69
C SER A 223 30.73 5.99 -64.53
N LEU A 224 31.72 6.88 -64.33
CA LEU A 224 32.70 7.38 -65.33
C LEU A 224 33.54 8.54 -64.75
N PRO A 225 34.72 8.88 -65.31
CA PRO A 225 35.95 9.17 -64.56
C PRO A 225 36.57 10.55 -64.87
N ALA A 226 37.79 10.77 -64.33
CA ALA A 226 38.78 11.82 -64.65
C ALA A 226 38.41 13.24 -64.18
N GLN A 227 39.26 14.07 -63.56
CA GLN A 227 40.71 14.10 -63.37
C GLN A 227 41.04 15.18 -62.31
N ALA A 228 42.06 14.89 -61.49
CA ALA A 228 43.15 15.78 -61.08
C ALA A 228 43.02 16.86 -59.97
N LEU A 229 44.21 17.09 -59.40
CA LEU A 229 44.71 18.03 -58.39
C LEU A 229 44.57 17.61 -56.91
N THR A 230 45.57 16.95 -56.29
CA THR A 230 46.94 17.34 -55.88
C THR A 230 47.04 18.07 -54.52
N VAL A 231 48.01 17.58 -53.72
CA VAL A 231 48.84 18.24 -52.68
C VAL A 231 48.46 18.04 -51.20
N GLY A 232 49.44 17.55 -50.44
CA GLY A 232 49.70 17.91 -49.03
C GLY A 232 49.37 16.79 -48.03
N VAL A 233 50.27 15.85 -47.70
CA VAL A 233 51.42 16.00 -46.77
C VAL A 233 51.00 16.60 -45.41
N PHE A 234 50.87 15.77 -44.37
CA PHE A 234 51.77 15.82 -43.20
C PHE A 234 51.40 14.73 -42.17
N GLN A 235 52.44 14.00 -41.80
CA GLN A 235 52.56 13.02 -40.72
C GLN A 235 53.02 13.75 -39.45
N GLN A 236 52.92 13.10 -38.27
CA GLN A 236 53.40 13.53 -36.94
C GLN A 236 52.53 14.61 -36.24
N THR A 237 52.28 14.60 -34.92
CA THR A 237 52.99 14.05 -33.76
C THR A 237 52.13 14.20 -32.48
N CYS A 238 52.40 13.32 -31.50
CA CYS A 238 52.52 13.57 -30.04
C CYS A 238 51.38 14.09 -29.15
N PHE A 239 51.14 13.27 -28.10
CA PHE A 239 51.03 13.59 -26.67
C PHE A 239 50.00 14.63 -26.19
N LEU A 240 48.93 14.16 -25.56
CA LEU A 240 48.76 14.11 -24.09
C LEU A 240 47.60 13.19 -23.72
#